data_AF-A0ABD5EEC9-F1
#
_entry.id   AF-A0ABD5EEC9-F1
#
_cell.length_a   1.000
_cell.length_b   1.000
_cell.length_c   1.000
_cell.angle_alpha   90.00
_cell.angle_beta   90.00
_cell.angle_gamma   90.00
#
_symmetry.space_group_name_H-M   'P 1'
#
loop_
_entity.id
_entity.type
_entity.pdbx_description
1 polymer ?
#
loop_
_entity_poly.entity_id
_entity_poly.type
_entity_poly.pdbx_seq_one_letter_code
_entity_poly.pdbx_strand_id
1 'polypeptide(L)'
;LSETIRAEMLRLGRNPLPENVEASVPLGSTDMGNISQVMPGIHPVIGIDSGGAAIHQPAFTAAAAGPSADKAVLEGAIMLARTVVRLAETPAERDRVLEALHRRAAA
;
A
#
# COMPACT_ATOMS: atom_id res chain seq x y z
N LEU A 1 2.63 -2.43 9.76
CA LEU A 1 2.07 -2.54 8.39
C LEU A 1 2.67 -1.51 7.42
N SER A 2 2.53 -0.19 7.64
CA SER A 2 3.11 0.81 6.71
C SER A 2 4.65 0.71 6.60
N GLU A 3 5.37 0.66 7.73
CA GLU A 3 6.83 0.44 7.72
C GLU A 3 7.23 -0.87 7.02
N THR A 4 6.43 -1.93 7.22
CA THR A 4 6.65 -3.24 6.61
C THR A 4 6.54 -3.19 5.09
N ILE A 5 5.48 -2.59 4.55
CA ILE A 5 5.31 -2.48 3.09
C ILE A 5 6.36 -1.54 2.49
N ARG A 6 6.76 -0.47 3.20
CA ARG A 6 7.85 0.44 2.77
C ARG A 6 9.19 -0.29 2.67
N ALA A 7 9.50 -1.18 3.61
CA ALA A 7 10.69 -2.02 3.52
C ALA A 7 10.65 -2.97 2.31
N GLU A 8 9.48 -3.54 1.99
CA GLU A 8 9.32 -4.37 0.79
C GLU A 8 9.40 -3.58 -0.52
N MET A 9 8.93 -2.32 -0.54
CA MET A 9 9.16 -1.41 -1.66
C MET A 9 10.64 -1.25 -1.95
N LEU A 10 11.43 -0.90 -0.92
CA LEU A 10 12.89 -0.77 -1.03
C LEU A 10 13.54 -2.07 -1.51
N ARG A 11 13.08 -3.22 -1.00
CA ARG A 11 13.62 -4.53 -1.40
C ARG A 11 13.37 -4.88 -2.86
N LEU A 12 12.28 -4.39 -3.45
CA LEU A 12 11.98 -4.52 -4.87
C LEU A 12 12.58 -3.39 -5.73
N GLY A 13 13.41 -2.53 -5.15
CA GLY A 13 14.03 -1.41 -5.86
C GLY A 13 13.05 -0.26 -6.16
N ARG A 14 11.90 -0.22 -5.49
CA ARG A 14 10.98 0.93 -5.51
C ARG A 14 11.41 1.95 -4.45
N ASN A 15 11.28 3.23 -4.77
CA ASN A 15 11.58 4.33 -3.85
C ASN A 15 10.27 4.89 -3.28
N PRO A 16 9.91 4.57 -2.03
CA PRO A 16 8.73 5.15 -1.40
C PRO A 16 8.91 6.67 -1.27
N LEU A 17 7.81 7.41 -1.33
CA LEU A 17 7.85 8.85 -1.06
C LEU A 17 8.39 9.10 0.36
N PRO A 18 9.16 10.18 0.57
CA PRO A 18 9.45 10.67 1.91
C PRO A 18 8.15 10.89 2.68
N GLU A 19 8.12 10.58 3.98
CA GLU A 19 6.88 10.59 4.79
C GLU A 19 6.22 11.97 4.82
N ASN A 20 7.01 13.04 4.88
CA ASN A 20 6.50 14.41 4.84
C ASN A 20 5.83 14.76 3.52
N VAL A 21 6.27 14.16 2.42
CA VAL A 21 5.66 14.32 1.10
C VAL A 21 4.40 13.46 1.03
N GLU A 22 4.47 12.19 1.43
CA GLU A 22 3.33 11.26 1.44
C GLU A 22 2.13 11.83 2.21
N ALA A 23 2.36 12.42 3.38
CA ALA A 23 1.32 13.07 4.18
C ALA A 23 0.66 14.29 3.50
N SER A 24 1.32 14.89 2.52
CA SER A 24 0.83 16.06 1.76
C SER A 24 0.14 15.69 0.44
N VAL A 25 0.28 14.42 -0.01
CA VAL A 25 -0.37 13.96 -1.24
C VAL A 25 -1.87 13.78 -0.97
N PRO A 26 -2.76 14.35 -1.80
CA PRO A 26 -4.19 14.10 -1.68
C PRO A 26 -4.48 12.60 -1.75
N LEU A 27 -4.92 12.02 -0.63
CA LEU A 27 -5.41 10.65 -0.58
C LEU A 27 -6.80 10.63 -1.24
N GLY A 28 -6.99 9.74 -2.21
CA GLY A 28 -8.28 9.58 -2.88
C GLY A 28 -9.38 9.12 -1.90
N SER A 29 -10.64 9.27 -2.30
CA SER A 29 -11.77 8.71 -1.56
C SER A 29 -11.89 7.21 -1.86
N THR A 30 -11.66 6.37 -0.85
CA THR A 30 -11.68 4.89 -0.95
C THR A 30 -12.42 4.28 0.23
N ASP A 31 -13.10 3.17 -0.03
CA ASP A 31 -13.71 2.28 0.97
C ASP A 31 -12.71 1.80 2.04
N MET A 32 -11.42 1.72 1.71
CA MET A 32 -10.37 1.38 2.65
C MET A 32 -10.27 2.39 3.80
N GLY A 33 -10.73 3.63 3.60
CA GLY A 33 -10.93 4.60 4.67
C GLY A 33 -11.88 4.07 5.75
N ASN A 34 -13.05 3.56 5.36
CA ASN A 34 -14.02 2.93 6.26
C ASN A 34 -13.45 1.67 6.91
N ILE A 35 -12.83 0.78 6.13
CA ILE A 35 -12.27 -0.47 6.66
C ILE A 35 -11.18 -0.19 7.71
N SER A 36 -10.34 0.81 7.48
CA SER A 36 -9.23 1.13 8.39
C SER A 36 -9.69 1.69 9.75
N GLN A 37 -10.94 2.14 9.88
CA GLN A 37 -11.53 2.52 11.16
C GLN A 37 -11.83 1.29 12.04
N VAL A 38 -12.28 0.19 11.43
CA VAL A 38 -12.73 -1.01 12.17
C VAL A 38 -11.64 -2.08 12.31
N MET A 39 -10.66 -2.11 11.41
CA MET A 39 -9.56 -3.08 11.48
C MET A 39 -8.23 -2.50 10.98
N PRO A 40 -7.08 -2.99 11.46
CA PRO A 40 -5.77 -2.61 10.92
C PRO A 40 -5.68 -2.93 9.43
N GLY A 41 -5.31 -1.94 8.63
CA GLY A 41 -5.18 -2.08 7.18
C GLY A 41 -4.23 -1.04 6.59
N ILE A 42 -3.82 -1.28 5.34
CA ILE A 42 -2.98 -0.37 4.55
C ILE A 42 -3.57 -0.26 3.14
N HIS A 43 -3.36 0.90 2.51
CA HIS A 43 -3.74 1.17 1.12
C HIS A 43 -2.55 1.74 0.36
N PRO A 44 -1.51 0.93 0.07
CA PRO A 44 -0.33 1.42 -0.64
C PRO A 44 -0.68 1.73 -2.09
N VAL A 45 -0.17 2.86 -2.60
CA VAL A 45 -0.28 3.24 -4.01
C VAL A 45 1.04 2.95 -4.70
N ILE A 46 1.00 2.26 -5.84
CA ILE A 46 2.19 1.93 -6.63
C ILE A 46 2.12 2.70 -7.94
N GLY A 47 3.15 3.52 -8.18
CA GLY A 47 3.26 4.30 -9.41
C GLY A 47 3.52 3.43 -10.65
N ILE A 48 2.96 3.87 -11.77
CA ILE A 48 3.22 3.34 -13.12
C ILE A 48 3.76 4.47 -14.01
N ASP A 49 4.35 4.12 -15.14
CA ASP A 49 4.87 5.12 -16.09
C ASP A 49 3.72 5.74 -16.89
N SER A 50 3.00 6.68 -16.28
CA SER A 50 1.81 7.34 -16.87
C SER A 50 2.11 8.60 -17.66
N GLY A 51 3.38 9.01 -17.78
CA GLY A 51 3.76 10.25 -18.45
C GLY A 51 3.15 11.51 -17.81
N GLY A 52 2.85 11.46 -16.51
CA GLY A 52 2.19 12.55 -15.78
C GLY A 52 0.66 12.54 -15.86
N ALA A 53 0.05 11.59 -16.58
CA ALA A 53 -1.39 11.41 -16.53
C ALA A 53 -1.84 10.98 -15.12
N ALA A 54 -2.96 11.52 -14.68
CA ALA A 54 -3.62 11.19 -13.43
C ALA A 54 -4.73 10.15 -13.62
N ILE A 55 -5.14 9.49 -12.53
CA ILE A 55 -6.34 8.65 -12.52
C ILE A 55 -7.55 9.41 -13.08
N HIS A 56 -8.45 8.69 -13.76
CA HIS A 56 -9.60 9.25 -14.49
C HIS A 56 -9.28 10.02 -15.78
N GLN A 57 -8.07 9.90 -16.33
CA GLN A 57 -7.74 10.43 -17.66
C GLN A 57 -7.58 9.30 -18.70
N PRO A 58 -8.00 9.49 -19.96
CA PRO A 58 -7.83 8.47 -21.01
C PRO A 58 -6.37 8.03 -21.21
N ALA A 59 -5.43 8.97 -21.06
CA ALA A 59 -4.00 8.66 -21.13
C ALA A 59 -3.55 7.71 -20.01
N PHE A 60 -4.13 7.83 -18.81
CA PHE A 60 -3.85 6.90 -17.71
C PHE A 60 -4.43 5.52 -17.98
N THR A 61 -5.60 5.42 -18.62
CA THR A 61 -6.16 4.13 -19.07
C THR A 61 -5.20 3.41 -20.01
N ALA A 62 -4.62 4.11 -20.98
CA ALA A 62 -3.63 3.54 -21.88
C ALA A 62 -2.36 3.09 -21.12
N ALA A 63 -1.85 3.92 -20.20
CA ALA A 63 -0.69 3.56 -19.37
C ALA A 63 -0.95 2.37 -18.45
N ALA A 64 -2.15 2.27 -17.87
CA ALA A 64 -2.57 1.19 -16.98
C ALA A 64 -2.72 -0.16 -17.68
N ALA A 65 -2.75 -0.19 -19.02
CA ALA A 65 -2.71 -1.41 -19.84
C ALA A 65 -1.31 -1.69 -20.41
N GLY A 66 -0.28 -0.99 -19.93
CA GLY A 66 1.10 -1.11 -20.41
C GLY A 66 2.00 -1.96 -19.50
N PRO A 67 3.23 -2.29 -19.96
CA PRO A 67 4.16 -3.16 -19.22
C PRO A 67 4.55 -2.65 -17.83
N SER A 68 4.61 -1.32 -17.63
CA SER A 68 4.92 -0.73 -16.31
C SER A 68 3.79 -0.98 -15.30
N ALA A 69 2.55 -1.06 -15.76
CA ALA A 69 1.39 -1.41 -14.94
C ALA A 69 1.37 -2.90 -14.59
N ASP A 70 1.65 -3.79 -15.56
CA ASP A 70 1.80 -5.23 -15.29
C ASP A 70 2.87 -5.49 -14.22
N LYS A 71 4.02 -4.83 -14.35
CA LYS A 71 5.09 -4.87 -13.35
C LYS A 71 4.61 -4.38 -11.98
N ALA A 72 3.90 -3.25 -11.93
CA ALA A 72 3.38 -2.70 -10.68
C ALA A 72 2.37 -3.63 -9.99
N VAL A 73 1.52 -4.34 -10.75
CA VAL A 73 0.59 -5.34 -10.22
C VAL A 73 1.35 -6.51 -9.59
N LEU A 74 2.32 -7.08 -10.30
CA LEU A 74 3.13 -8.20 -9.80
C LEU A 74 3.92 -7.81 -8.55
N GLU A 75 4.61 -6.66 -8.58
CA GLU A 75 5.36 -6.17 -7.43
C GLU A 75 4.44 -5.86 -6.26
N GLY A 76 3.26 -5.27 -6.51
CA GLY A 76 2.26 -5.02 -5.48
C GLY A 76 1.79 -6.29 -4.79
N ALA A 77 1.45 -7.32 -5.56
CA ALA A 77 1.06 -8.62 -5.03
C ALA A 77 2.20 -9.24 -4.18
N ILE A 78 3.43 -9.17 -4.67
CA ILE A 78 4.62 -9.65 -3.96
C ILE A 78 4.83 -8.90 -2.64
N MET A 79 4.74 -7.57 -2.63
CA MET A 79 4.92 -6.75 -1.43
C MET A 79 3.83 -7.03 -0.39
N LEU A 80 2.57 -7.18 -0.81
CA LEU A 80 1.46 -7.52 0.09
C LEU A 80 1.67 -8.92 0.70
N ALA A 81 2.00 -9.93 -0.11
CA ALA A 81 2.26 -11.28 0.36
C ALA A 81 3.43 -11.31 1.37
N ARG A 82 4.53 -10.61 1.06
CA ARG A 82 5.69 -10.53 1.95
C ARG A 82 5.41 -9.75 3.23
N THR A 83 4.53 -8.75 3.18
CA THR A 83 4.04 -8.06 4.40
C THR A 83 3.31 -9.02 5.32
N VAL A 84 2.48 -9.92 4.78
CA VAL A 84 1.81 -10.97 5.55
C VAL A 84 2.81 -11.97 6.11
N VAL A 85 3.77 -12.43 5.31
CA VAL A 85 4.84 -13.34 5.77
C VAL A 85 5.63 -12.70 6.92
N ARG A 86 6.07 -11.45 6.78
CA ARG A 86 6.80 -10.72 7.81
C ARG A 86 5.99 -10.60 9.10
N LEU A 87 4.68 -10.35 8.98
CA LEU A 87 3.78 -10.31 10.12
C LEU A 87 3.73 -11.68 10.81
N ALA A 88 3.54 -12.76 10.05
CA ALA A 88 3.46 -14.13 10.59
C ALA A 88 4.76 -14.58 11.28
N GLU A 89 5.92 -14.22 10.73
CA GLU A 89 7.25 -14.58 11.24
C GLU A 89 7.72 -13.70 12.40
N THR A 90 7.06 -12.56 12.66
CA THR A 90 7.46 -11.61 13.70
C THR A 90 6.35 -11.53 14.77
N PRO A 91 6.42 -12.35 15.85
CA PRO A 91 5.39 -12.38 16.89
C PRO A 91 5.02 -11.00 17.42
N ALA A 92 6.02 -10.17 17.71
CA ALA A 92 5.78 -8.80 18.20
C ALA A 92 4.94 -7.95 17.23
N GLU A 93 5.18 -8.03 15.91
CA GLU A 93 4.41 -7.28 14.92
C GLU A 93 2.99 -7.86 14.77
N ARG A 94 2.87 -9.19 14.75
CA ARG A 94 1.58 -9.88 14.71
C ARG A 94 0.72 -9.49 15.90
N ASP A 95 1.27 -9.58 17.10
CA ASP A 95 0.56 -9.33 18.34
C ASP A 95 0.15 -7.86 18.41
N ARG A 96 1.04 -6.92 18.01
CA ARG A 96 0.71 -5.49 17.87
C ARG A 96 -0.47 -5.24 16.94
N VAL A 97 -0.56 -5.94 15.81
CA VAL A 97 -1.67 -5.82 14.85
C VAL A 97 -2.96 -6.42 15.43
N LEU A 98 -2.91 -7.59 16.05
CA LEU A 98 -4.08 -8.23 16.67
C LEU A 98 -4.62 -7.41 17.86
N GLU A 99 -3.75 -6.83 18.68
CA GLU A 99 -4.17 -5.91 19.73
C GLU A 99 -4.86 -4.67 19.15
N ALA A 100 -4.33 -4.11 18.06
CA ALA A 100 -4.98 -2.98 17.39
C ALA A 100 -6.36 -3.34 16.83
N LEU A 101 -6.54 -4.57 16.34
CA LEU A 101 -7.84 -5.10 15.94
C LEU A 101 -8.80 -5.18 17.14
N HIS A 102 -8.36 -5.79 18.26
CA HIS A 102 -9.20 -5.88 19.47
C HIS A 102 -9.60 -4.50 20.01
N ARG A 103 -8.68 -3.54 20.00
CA ARG A 103 -9.00 -2.15 20.43
C ARG A 103 -10.07 -1.49 19.57
N ARG A 104 -10.03 -1.70 18.25
CA ARG A 104 -11.03 -1.13 17.32
C ARG A 104 -12.38 -1.82 17.40
N ALA A 105 -12.41 -3.14 17.64
CA ALA A 105 -13.64 -3.89 17.83
C ALA A 105 -14.36 -3.55 19.15
N ALA A 106 -13.62 -2.99 20.13
CA ALA A 106 -14.16 -2.59 21.44
C ALA A 106 -14.58 -1.11 21.51
N ALA A 107 -14.35 -0.33 20.46
CA ALA A 107 -14.72 1.09 20.35
C ALA A 107 -16.04 1.25 19.60
#